data_AF-A0A7W0MI94-F1
#
_entry.id   AF-A0A7W0MI94-F1
#
_cell.length_a   1.000
_cell.length_b   1.000
_cell.length_c   1.000
_cell.angle_alpha   90.00
_cell.angle_beta   90.00
_cell.angle_gamma   90.00
#
_symmetry.space_group_name_H-M   'P 1'
#
loop_
_entity.id
_entity.type
_entity.pdbx_description
1 polymer ?
#
loop_
_entity_poly.entity_id
_entity_poly.type
_entity_poly.pdbx_seq_one_letter_code
_entity_poly.pdbx_strand_id
1 'polypeptide(L)' 'FLKEFADGISWAHLDIAGTAWGDDAKPFRSKGPTGVGVRTLLNVVERMVSKQSANN' A
#
# COMPACT_ATOMS: atom_id res chain seq x y z
N PHE A 1 15.04 5.83 11.93
CA PHE A 1 14.76 7.20 11.44
C PHE A 1 13.26 7.49 11.45
N LEU A 2 12.45 6.97 10.52
CA LEU A 2 11.03 7.36 10.39
C LEU A 2 10.18 7.07 11.64
N LYS A 3 10.46 5.96 12.34
CA LYS A 3 9.70 5.57 13.55
C LYS A 3 9.76 6.60 14.68
N GLU A 4 10.86 7.34 14.81
CA GLU A 4 11.02 8.35 15.87
C GLU A 4 9.98 9.49 15.79
N PHE A 5 9.30 9.62 14.65
CA PHE A 5 8.30 10.65 14.38
C PHE A 5 6.86 10.12 14.39
N ALA A 6 6.65 8.86 14.79
CA ALA A 6 5.35 8.19 14.74
C ALA A 6 4.82 7.81 16.14
N ASP A 7 5.29 8.47 17.20
CA ASP A 7 4.94 8.12 18.58
C ASP A 7 3.44 8.27 18.86
N GLY A 8 2.88 7.31 19.60
CA GLY A 8 1.46 7.26 19.95
C GLY A 8 0.46 7.01 18.80
N ILE A 9 0.93 6.81 17.56
CA ILE A 9 0.06 6.67 16.37
C ILE A 9 0.19 5.27 15.77
N SER A 10 -0.94 4.67 15.37
CA SER A 10 -0.93 3.46 14.54
C SER A 10 -0.37 3.79 13.16
N TRP A 11 0.86 3.36 12.89
CA TRP A 11 1.62 3.77 11.71
C TRP A 11 2.37 2.61 11.06
N ALA A 12 2.50 2.67 9.74
CA ALA A 12 3.30 1.74 8.94
C ALA A 12 4.05 2.51 7.84
N HIS A 13 5.29 2.10 7.58
CA HIS A 13 6.07 2.52 6.42
C HIS A 13 6.23 1.35 5.47
N LEU A 14 5.92 1.58 4.19
CA LEU A 14 6.12 0.61 3.13
C LEU A 14 7.15 1.19 2.14
N ASP A 15 8.37 0.66 2.17
CA ASP A 15 9.38 0.99 1.18
C ASP A 15 9.12 0.20 -0.10
N ILE A 16 8.87 0.93 -1.19
CA ILE A 16 8.55 0.35 -2.50
C ILE A 16 9.65 0.61 -3.54
N ALA A 17 10.80 1.19 -3.17
CA ALA A 17 11.82 1.62 -4.13
C ALA A 17 12.22 0.48 -5.09
N GLY A 18 12.49 -0.72 -4.56
CA GLY A 18 12.86 -1.88 -5.36
C GLY A 18 11.73 -2.50 -6.20
N THR A 19 10.48 -2.09 -5.99
CA THR A 19 9.31 -2.63 -6.70
C THR A 19 8.56 -1.57 -7.50
N ALA A 20 8.98 -0.30 -7.47
CA ALA A 20 8.32 0.82 -8.14
C ALA A 20 8.44 0.75 -9.67
N TRP A 21 9.47 0.07 -10.17
CA TRP A 21 9.73 -0.13 -11.59
C TRP A 21 9.87 -1.62 -11.89
N GLY A 22 9.43 -2.05 -13.07
CA GLY A 22 9.66 -3.41 -13.53
C GLY A 22 10.16 -3.40 -14.97
N ASP A 23 11.26 -4.14 -15.17
CA ASP A 23 12.05 -4.11 -16.41
C ASP A 23 11.43 -4.90 -17.55
N ASP A 24 10.52 -5.81 -17.22
CA ASP A 24 9.81 -6.65 -18.18
C ASP A 24 8.29 -6.43 -18.11
N ALA A 25 7.65 -6.65 -19.25
CA ALA A 25 6.20 -6.76 -19.30
C ALA A 25 5.74 -8.09 -18.66
N LYS A 26 4.58 -8.05 -18.00
CA LYS A 26 3.87 -9.20 -17.46
C LYS A 26 2.46 -9.25 -18.07
N PRO A 27 1.76 -10.39 -18.09
CA PRO A 27 0.40 -10.47 -18.65
C PRO A 27 -0.61 -9.46 -18.06
N PHE A 28 -0.36 -8.99 -16.84
CA PHE A 28 -1.21 -8.05 -16.11
C PHE A 28 -0.63 -6.64 -15.99
N ARG A 29 0.52 -6.35 -16.64
CA ARG A 29 1.22 -5.05 -16.52
C ARG A 29 2.26 -4.83 -17.63
N SER A 30 2.31 -3.64 -18.22
CA SER A 30 3.40 -3.24 -19.13
C SER A 30 4.75 -3.10 -18.40
N LYS A 31 5.86 -3.06 -19.15
CA LYS A 31 7.16 -2.58 -18.64
C LYS A 31 7.02 -1.14 -18.12
N GLY A 32 7.81 -0.75 -17.12
CA GLY A 32 7.85 0.62 -16.59
C GLY A 32 7.33 0.74 -15.15
N PRO A 33 6.65 1.84 -14.77
CA PRO A 33 6.19 2.08 -13.40
C PRO A 33 5.08 1.11 -12.98
N THR A 34 5.20 0.50 -11.80
CA THR A 34 4.40 -0.67 -11.41
C THR A 34 3.05 -0.36 -10.79
N GLY A 35 2.89 0.81 -10.16
CA GLY A 35 1.73 1.12 -9.32
C GLY A 35 1.60 0.18 -8.12
N VAL A 36 2.70 -0.44 -7.68
CA VAL A 36 2.72 -1.33 -6.52
C VAL A 36 2.19 -0.60 -5.28
N GLY A 37 1.40 -1.30 -4.48
CA GLY A 37 0.77 -0.75 -3.28
C GLY A 37 -0.61 -0.12 -3.50
N VAL A 38 -0.95 0.37 -4.69
CA VAL A 38 -2.24 1.07 -4.92
C VAL A 38 -3.45 0.19 -4.57
N ARG A 39 -3.54 -1.01 -5.14
CA ARG A 39 -4.64 -1.95 -4.85
C ARG A 39 -4.65 -2.40 -3.39
N THR A 40 -3.47 -2.54 -2.78
CA THR A 40 -3.35 -2.92 -1.37
C THR A 40 -3.92 -1.83 -0.46
N LEU A 41 -3.56 -0.56 -0.70
CA LEU A 41 -4.06 0.58 0.07
C LEU A 41 -5.57 0.75 -0.11
N LEU A 42 -6.08 0.58 -1.34
CA LEU A 42 -7.52 0.59 -1.61
C LEU A 42 -8.25 -0.48 -0.78
N ASN A 43 -7.76 -1.73 -0.83
CA ASN A 43 -8.33 -2.83 -0.05
C ASN A 43 -8.29 -2.57 1.47
N VAL A 44 -7.26 -1.88 1.98
CA VAL A 44 -7.19 -1.50 3.40
C VAL A 44 -8.32 -0.54 3.74
N VAL A 45 -8.51 0.52 2.95
CA VAL A 45 -9.57 1.51 3.18
C VAL A 45 -10.95 0.85 3.12
N GLU A 46 -11.23 0.02 2.10
CA GLU A 46 -12.49 -0.69 1.96
C GLU A 46 -12.81 -1.60 3.16
N ARG A 47 -11.79 -2.31 3.67
CA ARG A 47 -11.93 -3.18 4.84
C ARG A 47 -12.14 -2.39 6.14
N MET A 48 -11.49 -1.24 6.28
CA MET A 48 -11.68 -0.37 7.44
C MET A 48 -13.12 0.14 7.51
N VAL A 49 -13.68 0.58 6.37
CA VAL A 49 -15.08 1.00 6.29
C VAL A 49 -16.02 -0.16 6.59
N SER A 50 -15.80 -1.33 5.98
CA SER A 50 -16.66 -2.51 6.18
C SER A 50 -16.68 -2.97 7.64
N LYS A 51 -15.52 -2.96 8.31
CA LYS A 51 -15.41 -3.31 9.73
C LYS A 51 -16.08 -2.28 10.64
N GLN A 52 -16.06 -0.99 10.27
CA GLN A 52 -16.74 0.06 11.02
C GLN A 52 -18.27 -0.12 10.95
N SER A 53 -18.82 -0.44 9.77
CA SER A 53 -20.26 -0.69 9.60
C SER A 53 -20.76 -1.94 10.34
N ALA A 54 -19.89 -2.94 10.55
CA ALA A 54 -20.25 -4.17 11.28
C ALA A 54 -20.17 -4.02 12.81
N ASN A 55 -19.52 -2.95 13.30
CA ASN A 55 -19.33 -2.68 14.73
C ASN A 55 -20.29 -1.60 15.26
N ASN A 56 -21.20 -1.10 14.43
CA ASN A 56 -22.25 -0.13 14.75
C ASN A 56 -23.62 -0.82 14.73
#